data_AF-A0AAU5KME2-F1
#
_entry.id   AF-A0AAU5KME2-F1
#
_cell.length_a   1.000
_cell.length_b   1.000
_cell.length_c   1.000
_cell.angle_alpha   90.00
_cell.angle_beta   90.00
_cell.angle_gamma   90.00
#
_symmetry.space_group_name_H-M   'P 1'
#
loop_
_entity.id
_entity.type
_entity.pdbx_description
1 polymer ?
#
loop_
_entity_poly.entity_id
_entity_poly.type
_entity_poly.pdbx_seq_one_letter_code
_entity_poly.pdbx_strand_id
1 'polypeptide(L)'
;MGYAHEYAAAVMRRGRVPMEPADFVPDWADRPRKGKYYPGAERLPLPDGPAAPGASVQRGLFGPRGQGGFTLPLLGGMLRDSYGLTGRRLAVQANSDLGSLPFATHANFSRGTASGGGLYPIGIHWVCGPSGPFTPGVYHYATGHHAMERLLTGDVSGEVRAALGRAPSQEGDGWETDQFLVLGVKFWQNAFKYNSFSYHVVAMDIGALLETWRIWARAHGLHIGAALWFDEPRLTRLLGMAPEEEGVFAVVPLRWQHGRPAAAARAGAVPAEVRVHAVDQERSRTVLDFETVRRVHAATLAGASDRPAPGVLAQGLGRVPPFPPDAAAGSADLRLPAPQPLTAGVRTALRARRSSFGRFTAEPPMSAAQLATALAAAATAARLDTDAEAGTPQGPDGPPLTRLYVFVNHVTGIAPGAYAYLPGGDRAALRQVGSGAPGAFLQRTYFLANYNLEQAAAVIAVAAPAGAVLDAVGDRGLRLVNAAVGACSQALYTATAAARLACGVALGFDCVSYAEELGLTERGEVPMLIMMVGQEHRSPADFDHRIA
;
A
#
# COMPACT_ATOMS: atom_id res chain seq x y z
N MET A 1 -0.03 -23.70 14.49
CA MET A 1 0.01 -22.63 13.47
C MET A 1 -1.40 -22.40 12.97
N GLY A 2 -1.84 -21.14 12.87
CA GLY A 2 -3.17 -20.76 12.38
C GLY A 2 -3.26 -20.77 10.84
N TYR A 3 -4.45 -20.55 10.30
CA TYR A 3 -4.68 -20.60 8.85
C TYR A 3 -3.93 -19.47 8.09
N ALA A 4 -3.63 -18.34 8.73
CA ALA A 4 -2.86 -17.28 8.08
C ALA A 4 -1.41 -17.72 7.77
N HIS A 5 -0.81 -18.60 8.58
CA HIS A 5 0.49 -19.20 8.30
C HIS A 5 0.44 -20.11 7.06
N GLU A 6 -0.59 -20.97 6.99
CA GLU A 6 -0.82 -21.84 5.83
C GLU A 6 -1.02 -21.03 4.56
N TYR A 7 -1.85 -19.98 4.64
CA TYR A 7 -2.08 -19.05 3.53
C TYR A 7 -0.79 -18.35 3.09
N ALA A 8 0.00 -17.81 4.03
CA ALA A 8 1.28 -17.18 3.72
C ALA A 8 2.24 -18.16 3.02
N ALA A 9 2.33 -19.40 3.51
CA ALA A 9 3.15 -20.45 2.89
C ALA A 9 2.64 -20.88 1.50
N ALA A 10 1.33 -20.88 1.28
CA ALA A 10 0.72 -21.17 -0.02
C ALA A 10 1.03 -20.06 -1.04
N VAL A 11 0.89 -18.79 -0.62
CA VAL A 11 1.27 -17.64 -1.45
C VAL A 11 2.73 -17.74 -1.89
N MET A 12 3.64 -18.13 -1.00
CA MET A 12 5.06 -18.24 -1.30
C MET A 12 5.39 -19.31 -2.33
N ARG A 13 4.63 -20.40 -2.34
CA ARG A 13 4.84 -21.50 -3.27
C ARG A 13 4.00 -21.37 -4.53
N ARG A 14 3.18 -20.32 -4.68
CA ARG A 14 2.17 -20.20 -5.75
C ARG A 14 2.72 -20.30 -7.18
N GLY A 15 3.99 -19.95 -7.37
CA GLY A 15 4.69 -20.07 -8.66
C GLY A 15 5.07 -21.51 -9.04
N ARG A 16 5.14 -22.41 -8.04
CA ARG A 16 5.48 -23.84 -8.20
C ARG A 16 4.28 -24.75 -7.93
N VAL A 17 3.37 -24.34 -7.04
CA VAL A 17 2.13 -25.04 -6.67
C VAL A 17 0.97 -24.03 -6.73
N PRO A 18 0.10 -24.09 -7.75
CA PRO A 18 -1.02 -23.17 -7.89
C PRO A 18 -1.93 -23.15 -6.66
N MET A 19 -2.52 -21.99 -6.36
CA MET A 19 -3.55 -21.87 -5.32
C MET A 19 -4.90 -22.23 -5.92
N GLU A 20 -5.68 -23.07 -5.24
CA GLU A 20 -7.01 -23.47 -5.70
C GLU A 20 -7.98 -22.28 -5.80
N PRO A 21 -8.93 -22.30 -6.76
CA PRO A 21 -9.00 -23.17 -7.93
C PRO A 21 -7.85 -22.94 -8.94
N ALA A 22 -7.09 -23.99 -9.26
CA ALA A 22 -5.90 -23.90 -10.13
C ALA A 22 -6.23 -23.47 -11.57
N ASP A 23 -7.36 -23.93 -12.11
CA ASP A 23 -7.78 -23.70 -13.50
C ASP A 23 -8.72 -22.50 -13.67
N PHE A 24 -8.76 -21.61 -12.68
CA PHE A 24 -9.63 -20.43 -12.74
C PHE A 24 -9.20 -19.45 -13.84
N VAL A 25 -10.15 -19.09 -14.71
CA VAL A 25 -9.95 -18.09 -15.76
C VAL A 25 -10.87 -16.89 -15.51
N PRO A 26 -10.33 -15.67 -15.36
CA PRO A 26 -11.13 -14.45 -15.22
C PRO A 26 -12.03 -14.18 -16.43
N ASP A 27 -13.33 -13.97 -16.19
CA ASP A 27 -14.25 -13.41 -17.20
C ASP A 27 -14.13 -11.88 -17.22
N TRP A 28 -13.37 -11.37 -18.20
CA TRP A 28 -13.19 -9.93 -18.37
C TRP A 28 -14.43 -9.19 -18.89
N ALA A 29 -15.35 -9.89 -19.57
CA ALA A 29 -16.61 -9.31 -20.02
C ALA A 29 -17.56 -9.08 -18.82
N ASP A 30 -17.56 -10.01 -17.85
CA ASP A 30 -18.32 -9.92 -16.60
C ASP A 30 -17.54 -9.31 -15.42
N ARG A 31 -16.43 -8.61 -15.69
CA ARG A 31 -15.60 -7.99 -14.64
C ARG A 31 -16.40 -7.03 -13.73
N PRO A 32 -15.98 -6.88 -12.46
CA PRO A 32 -16.65 -6.02 -11.50
C PRO A 32 -16.58 -4.54 -11.84
N ARG A 33 -17.47 -3.77 -11.21
CA ARG A 33 -17.41 -2.30 -11.26
C ARG A 33 -16.12 -1.79 -10.61
N LYS A 34 -15.49 -0.79 -11.22
CA LYS A 34 -14.36 -0.06 -10.62
C LYS A 34 -14.90 0.92 -9.56
N GLY A 35 -14.75 0.57 -8.29
CA GLY A 35 -15.35 1.31 -7.17
C GLY A 35 -16.82 0.96 -6.96
N LYS A 36 -17.37 1.43 -5.84
CA LYS A 36 -18.78 1.20 -5.48
C LYS A 36 -19.71 2.18 -6.18
N TYR A 37 -20.98 1.79 -6.31
CA TYR A 37 -22.04 2.62 -6.86
C TYR A 37 -23.29 2.53 -5.98
N TYR A 38 -23.68 3.67 -5.41
CA TYR A 38 -24.87 3.81 -4.58
C TYR A 38 -25.93 4.65 -5.31
N PRO A 39 -26.89 4.03 -6.02
CA PRO A 39 -27.93 4.77 -6.73
C PRO A 39 -28.72 5.68 -5.78
N GLY A 40 -28.95 6.92 -6.20
CA GLY A 40 -29.73 7.88 -5.43
C GLY A 40 -29.00 8.53 -4.25
N ALA A 41 -27.75 8.13 -3.95
CA ALA A 41 -26.96 8.80 -2.93
C ALA A 41 -26.65 10.25 -3.33
N GLU A 42 -26.87 11.19 -2.41
CA GLU A 42 -26.53 12.60 -2.62
C GLU A 42 -25.01 12.76 -2.72
N ARG A 43 -24.54 13.48 -3.75
CA ARG A 43 -23.12 13.73 -4.00
C ARG A 43 -22.75 15.15 -3.60
N LEU A 44 -21.78 15.26 -2.71
CA LEU A 44 -21.19 16.51 -2.24
C LEU A 44 -19.79 16.66 -2.87
N PRO A 45 -19.59 17.58 -3.83
CA PRO A 45 -18.29 17.79 -4.46
C PRO A 45 -17.20 18.13 -3.45
N LEU A 46 -16.01 17.58 -3.65
CA LEU A 46 -14.84 17.95 -2.85
C LEU A 46 -14.04 19.05 -3.57
N PRO A 47 -13.46 20.00 -2.82
CA PRO A 47 -12.53 20.97 -3.37
C PRO A 47 -11.23 20.31 -3.84
N ASP A 48 -10.69 20.73 -4.99
CA ASP A 48 -9.33 20.40 -5.39
C ASP A 48 -8.37 21.19 -4.50
N GLY A 49 -7.92 20.57 -3.40
CA GLY A 49 -7.11 21.22 -2.37
C GLY A 49 -5.84 21.89 -2.89
N PRO A 50 -5.28 22.87 -2.17
CA PRO A 50 -4.05 23.53 -2.60
C PRO A 50 -2.84 22.59 -2.49
N ALA A 51 -1.90 22.67 -3.44
CA ALA A 51 -0.55 22.18 -3.22
C ALA A 51 0.16 23.18 -2.30
N ALA A 52 0.42 22.81 -1.04
CA ALA A 52 1.10 23.73 -0.14
C ALA A 52 2.50 24.09 -0.66
N PRO A 53 2.94 25.35 -0.58
CA PRO A 53 4.32 25.73 -0.90
C PRO A 53 5.31 24.87 -0.12
N GLY A 54 6.26 24.26 -0.82
CA GLY A 54 7.26 23.38 -0.20
C GLY A 54 6.78 21.97 0.16
N ALA A 55 5.57 21.54 -0.26
CA ALA A 55 5.11 20.16 -0.15
C ALA A 55 5.81 19.23 -1.15
N SER A 56 7.10 19.00 -0.95
CA SER A 56 7.95 18.14 -1.79
C SER A 56 7.88 16.67 -1.37
N VAL A 57 8.27 15.78 -2.29
CA VAL A 57 8.45 14.35 -1.99
C VAL A 57 9.53 14.14 -0.92
N GLN A 58 10.60 14.94 -0.92
CA GLN A 58 11.63 14.93 0.12
C GLN A 58 11.02 15.11 1.51
N ARG A 59 10.14 16.11 1.67
CA ARG A 59 9.46 16.35 2.95
C ARG A 59 8.47 15.23 3.28
N GLY A 60 7.77 14.69 2.28
CA GLY A 60 6.82 13.59 2.45
C GLY A 60 7.46 12.30 2.97
N LEU A 61 8.64 11.94 2.44
CA LEU A 61 9.35 10.70 2.80
C LEU A 61 10.25 10.86 4.03
N PHE A 62 10.96 11.98 4.14
CA PHE A 62 12.05 12.16 5.11
C PHE A 62 11.82 13.30 6.11
N GLY A 63 10.73 14.06 5.99
CA GLY A 63 10.41 15.13 6.92
C GLY A 63 9.99 14.62 8.31
N PRO A 64 9.84 15.53 9.29
CA PRO A 64 9.28 15.19 10.58
C PRO A 64 7.77 14.91 10.48
N ARG A 65 7.22 14.24 11.50
CA ARG A 65 5.76 14.13 11.68
C ARG A 65 5.14 15.53 11.82
N GLY A 66 4.05 15.77 11.11
CA GLY A 66 3.31 17.01 11.20
C GLY A 66 2.45 17.12 12.46
N GLN A 67 2.10 18.35 12.83
CA GLN A 67 1.21 18.64 13.97
C GLN A 67 -0.05 19.41 13.53
N GLY A 68 -0.19 19.71 12.23
CA GLY A 68 -1.38 20.37 11.71
C GLY A 68 -2.63 19.48 11.75
N GLY A 69 -3.79 20.09 11.54
CA GLY A 69 -5.06 19.40 11.35
C GLY A 69 -5.52 19.44 9.89
N PHE A 70 -6.31 18.46 9.51
CA PHE A 70 -7.01 18.42 8.23
C PHE A 70 -8.10 19.49 8.15
N THR A 71 -8.34 19.94 6.93
CA THR A 71 -9.47 20.76 6.50
C THR A 71 -10.11 20.09 5.28
N LEU A 72 -11.29 20.54 4.86
CA LEU A 72 -11.93 19.99 3.66
C LEU A 72 -11.05 20.10 2.40
N PRO A 73 -10.39 21.23 2.12
CA PRO A 73 -9.42 21.31 1.02
C PRO A 73 -8.28 20.30 1.14
N LEU A 74 -7.70 20.12 2.33
CA LEU A 74 -6.60 19.16 2.52
C LEU A 74 -7.07 17.71 2.31
N LEU A 75 -8.24 17.34 2.87
CA LEU A 75 -8.83 16.02 2.68
C LEU A 75 -9.17 15.77 1.19
N GLY A 76 -9.82 16.73 0.53
CA GLY A 76 -10.13 16.67 -0.89
C GLY A 76 -8.88 16.50 -1.75
N GLY A 77 -7.86 17.34 -1.54
CA GLY A 77 -6.58 17.25 -2.24
C GLY A 77 -5.90 15.89 -2.06
N MET A 78 -5.85 15.37 -0.83
CA MET A 78 -5.28 14.05 -0.54
C MET A 78 -6.03 12.93 -1.25
N LEU A 79 -7.37 12.92 -1.19
CA LEU A 79 -8.21 11.91 -1.84
C LEU A 79 -8.12 12.00 -3.37
N ARG A 80 -7.99 13.21 -3.95
CA ARG A 80 -7.80 13.38 -5.39
C ARG A 80 -6.46 12.86 -5.86
N ASP A 81 -5.39 13.24 -5.16
CA ASP A 81 -4.02 12.92 -5.55
C ASP A 81 -3.64 11.47 -5.25
N SER A 82 -4.37 10.78 -4.36
CA SER A 82 -4.17 9.35 -4.06
C SER A 82 -5.05 8.45 -4.92
N TYR A 83 -6.36 8.47 -4.69
CA TYR A 83 -7.30 7.47 -5.20
C TYR A 83 -8.33 8.02 -6.19
N GLY A 84 -8.36 9.35 -6.40
CA GLY A 84 -9.10 9.99 -7.48
C GLY A 84 -8.52 9.67 -8.84
N LEU A 85 -9.33 9.85 -9.89
CA LEU A 85 -8.88 9.65 -11.27
C LEU A 85 -8.00 10.85 -11.69
N THR A 86 -6.72 10.59 -11.98
CA THR A 86 -5.72 11.63 -12.30
C THR A 86 -5.48 11.81 -13.80
N GLY A 87 -5.85 10.83 -14.62
CA GLY A 87 -5.76 10.91 -16.07
C GLY A 87 -6.10 9.60 -16.76
N ARG A 88 -6.53 9.65 -18.02
CA ARG A 88 -6.73 8.44 -18.84
C ARG A 88 -5.38 7.90 -19.29
N ARG A 89 -5.17 6.59 -19.18
CA ARG A 89 -3.98 5.89 -19.66
C ARG A 89 -4.15 5.63 -21.15
N LEU A 90 -3.36 6.34 -21.95
CA LEU A 90 -3.33 6.22 -23.41
C LEU A 90 -1.97 5.73 -23.94
N ALA A 91 -0.94 5.77 -23.10
CA ALA A 91 0.41 5.40 -23.48
C ALA A 91 0.50 3.91 -23.86
N VAL A 92 1.16 3.62 -24.99
CA VAL A 92 1.39 2.25 -25.45
C VAL A 92 2.52 1.60 -24.66
N GLN A 93 2.33 0.37 -24.19
CA GLN A 93 3.29 -0.36 -23.35
C GLN A 93 3.08 -1.87 -23.48
N ALA A 94 4.02 -2.67 -22.96
CA ALA A 94 4.00 -4.13 -23.04
C ALA A 94 2.84 -4.80 -22.25
N ASN A 95 2.04 -4.03 -21.51
CA ASN A 95 0.88 -4.52 -20.76
C ASN A 95 -0.43 -3.82 -21.18
N SER A 96 -0.45 -3.18 -22.36
CA SER A 96 -1.66 -2.54 -22.89
C SER A 96 -2.45 -3.49 -23.78
N ASP A 97 -3.76 -3.58 -23.55
CA ASP A 97 -4.71 -4.09 -24.53
C ASP A 97 -5.01 -2.98 -25.54
N LEU A 98 -4.35 -3.03 -26.69
CA LEU A 98 -4.45 -1.99 -27.73
C LEU A 98 -5.88 -1.84 -28.27
N GLY A 99 -6.65 -2.94 -28.31
CA GLY A 99 -8.03 -2.91 -28.77
C GLY A 99 -8.95 -2.10 -27.84
N SER A 100 -8.61 -2.00 -26.55
CA SER A 100 -9.39 -1.24 -25.57
C SER A 100 -9.15 0.27 -25.60
N LEU A 101 -8.01 0.73 -26.14
CA LEU A 101 -7.58 2.13 -26.02
C LEU A 101 -8.57 3.14 -26.62
N PRO A 102 -9.20 2.91 -27.79
CA PRO A 102 -10.14 3.86 -28.37
C PRO A 102 -11.45 4.01 -27.56
N PHE A 103 -11.90 2.94 -26.89
CA PHE A 103 -13.24 2.89 -26.31
C PHE A 103 -13.32 3.52 -24.91
N ALA A 104 -14.12 4.56 -24.76
CA ALA A 104 -14.33 5.26 -23.48
C ALA A 104 -14.85 4.32 -22.37
N THR A 105 -15.70 3.36 -22.71
CA THR A 105 -16.26 2.36 -21.78
C THR A 105 -15.21 1.38 -21.23
N HIS A 106 -14.04 1.28 -21.89
CA HIS A 106 -12.92 0.46 -21.48
C HIS A 106 -11.76 1.27 -20.91
N ALA A 107 -11.93 2.60 -20.77
CA ALA A 107 -10.87 3.49 -20.33
C ALA A 107 -10.26 3.06 -18.99
N ASN A 108 -8.93 2.98 -18.99
CA ASN A 108 -8.14 2.81 -17.77
C ASN A 108 -7.67 4.18 -17.30
N PHE A 109 -7.85 4.44 -16.01
CA PHE A 109 -7.45 5.70 -15.40
C PHE A 109 -6.28 5.48 -14.44
N SER A 110 -5.36 6.42 -14.47
CA SER A 110 -4.30 6.55 -13.47
C SER A 110 -4.87 7.07 -12.16
N ARG A 111 -4.22 6.63 -11.09
CA ARG A 111 -4.38 7.11 -9.71
C ARG A 111 -2.97 7.32 -9.13
N GLY A 112 -2.85 8.14 -8.10
CA GLY A 112 -1.55 8.37 -7.45
C GLY A 112 -1.05 7.15 -6.67
N THR A 113 -1.98 6.37 -6.11
CA THR A 113 -1.69 5.11 -5.41
C THR A 113 -1.58 3.94 -6.41
N ALA A 114 -0.58 3.08 -6.23
CA ALA A 114 -0.45 1.81 -6.94
C ALA A 114 -1.49 0.78 -6.45
N SER A 115 -1.89 -0.13 -7.33
CA SER A 115 -2.78 -1.23 -6.97
C SER A 115 -2.48 -2.45 -7.83
N GLY A 116 -2.53 -3.64 -7.22
CA GLY A 116 -2.35 -4.92 -7.90
C GLY A 116 -3.27 -5.03 -9.11
N GLY A 117 -2.68 -5.12 -10.30
CA GLY A 117 -3.42 -5.22 -11.56
C GLY A 117 -4.20 -3.97 -11.96
N GLY A 118 -4.07 -2.86 -11.22
CA GLY A 118 -4.84 -1.64 -11.45
C GLY A 118 -6.34 -1.81 -11.20
N LEU A 119 -6.72 -2.67 -10.25
CA LEU A 119 -8.12 -3.01 -9.96
C LEU A 119 -8.76 -2.06 -8.94
N TYR A 120 -7.96 -1.51 -8.02
CA TYR A 120 -8.36 -0.52 -7.04
C TYR A 120 -9.57 -0.93 -6.16
N PRO A 121 -9.47 -2.04 -5.40
CA PRO A 121 -10.59 -2.64 -4.67
C PRO A 121 -10.96 -1.92 -3.36
N ILE A 122 -10.18 -0.92 -2.95
CA ILE A 122 -10.40 -0.21 -1.68
C ILE A 122 -11.59 0.76 -1.80
N GLY A 123 -12.59 0.59 -0.94
CA GLY A 123 -13.62 1.59 -0.67
C GLY A 123 -13.18 2.52 0.45
N ILE A 124 -13.25 3.83 0.23
CA ILE A 124 -12.88 4.84 1.23
C ILE A 124 -14.17 5.46 1.76
N HIS A 125 -14.44 5.24 3.05
CA HIS A 125 -15.54 5.89 3.75
C HIS A 125 -15.02 6.96 4.68
N TRP A 126 -15.70 8.10 4.77
CA TRP A 126 -15.44 9.13 5.77
C TRP A 126 -16.60 9.14 6.75
N VAL A 127 -16.31 8.78 8.00
CA VAL A 127 -17.20 9.04 9.13
C VAL A 127 -16.90 10.45 9.60
N CYS A 128 -17.79 11.37 9.25
CA CYS A 128 -17.70 12.79 9.56
C CYS A 128 -18.53 13.05 10.82
N GLY A 129 -17.87 13.42 11.92
CA GLY A 129 -18.53 13.90 13.13
C GLY A 129 -18.76 15.42 13.13
N PRO A 130 -19.31 15.97 14.23
CA PRO A 130 -19.70 17.38 14.35
C PRO A 130 -18.59 18.42 14.16
N SER A 131 -17.31 18.07 14.33
CA SER A 131 -16.21 19.00 14.04
C SER A 131 -15.99 19.24 12.54
N GLY A 132 -16.51 18.34 11.70
CA GLY A 132 -16.37 18.39 10.26
C GLY A 132 -17.29 19.42 9.60
N PRO A 133 -17.01 19.77 8.33
CA PRO A 133 -17.76 20.76 7.56
C PRO A 133 -19.05 20.22 6.95
N PHE A 134 -19.23 18.89 6.93
CA PHE A 134 -20.44 18.23 6.44
C PHE A 134 -21.35 17.88 7.61
N THR A 135 -22.65 17.73 7.33
CA THR A 135 -23.59 17.15 8.29
C THR A 135 -23.01 15.84 8.85
N PRO A 136 -23.08 15.58 10.17
CA PRO A 136 -22.56 14.32 10.70
C PRO A 136 -23.16 13.10 10.00
N GLY A 137 -22.33 12.11 9.69
CA GLY A 137 -22.76 10.95 8.91
C GLY A 137 -21.65 10.07 8.37
N VAL A 138 -22.04 9.11 7.53
CA VAL A 138 -21.14 8.23 6.78
C VAL A 138 -21.18 8.62 5.31
N TYR A 139 -20.00 8.81 4.73
CA TYR A 139 -19.81 9.21 3.35
C TYR A 139 -18.91 8.23 2.61
N HIS A 140 -19.20 7.89 1.36
CA HIS A 140 -18.31 7.13 0.48
C HIS A 140 -17.62 8.06 -0.52
N TYR A 141 -16.31 7.91 -0.72
CA TYR A 141 -15.60 8.70 -1.72
C TYR A 141 -15.80 8.18 -3.14
N ALA A 142 -16.63 8.88 -3.92
CA ALA A 142 -16.90 8.59 -5.32
C ALA A 142 -15.71 9.02 -6.21
N THR A 143 -14.75 8.11 -6.41
CA THR A 143 -13.46 8.40 -7.09
C THR A 143 -13.61 9.02 -8.48
N GLY A 144 -14.66 8.64 -9.22
CA GLY A 144 -14.93 9.15 -10.58
C GLY A 144 -15.46 10.59 -10.61
N HIS A 145 -16.08 11.05 -9.53
CA HIS A 145 -16.70 12.38 -9.45
C HIS A 145 -15.91 13.34 -8.56
N HIS A 146 -14.92 12.84 -7.82
CA HIS A 146 -14.25 13.59 -6.77
C HIS A 146 -15.25 14.26 -5.81
N ALA A 147 -16.13 13.42 -5.26
CA ALA A 147 -17.23 13.84 -4.39
C ALA A 147 -17.41 12.80 -3.27
N MET A 148 -18.06 13.21 -2.19
CA MET A 148 -18.55 12.32 -1.14
C MET A 148 -20.02 11.98 -1.39
N GLU A 149 -20.35 10.70 -1.46
CA GLU A 149 -21.71 10.18 -1.49
C GLU A 149 -22.21 9.99 -0.06
N ARG A 150 -23.28 10.70 0.34
CA ARG A 150 -23.85 10.55 1.69
C ARG A 150 -24.63 9.24 1.79
N LEU A 151 -24.18 8.35 2.66
CA LEU A 151 -24.79 7.03 2.89
C LEU A 151 -25.62 6.96 4.17
N LEU A 152 -25.27 7.77 5.16
CA LEU A 152 -25.97 7.85 6.44
C LEU A 152 -25.91 9.29 6.97
N THR A 153 -26.98 9.74 7.64
CA THR A 153 -27.04 11.03 8.35
C THR A 153 -27.23 10.76 9.84
N GLY A 154 -26.45 11.44 10.68
CA GLY A 154 -26.38 11.25 12.13
C GLY A 154 -24.94 11.08 12.61
N ASP A 155 -24.63 11.58 13.81
CA ASP A 155 -23.30 11.41 14.39
C ASP A 155 -23.10 9.97 14.87
N VAL A 156 -22.30 9.22 14.10
CA VAL A 156 -21.87 7.85 14.42
C VAL A 156 -20.38 7.76 14.74
N SER A 157 -19.72 8.91 14.98
CA SER A 157 -18.30 8.94 15.34
C SER A 157 -18.02 8.19 16.65
N GLY A 158 -19.00 8.13 17.55
CA GLY A 158 -18.94 7.33 18.79
C GLY A 158 -18.86 5.82 18.53
N GLU A 159 -19.53 5.32 17.49
CA GLU A 159 -19.47 3.91 17.10
C GLU A 159 -18.07 3.52 16.62
N VAL A 160 -17.41 4.41 15.86
CA VAL A 160 -16.02 4.20 15.42
C VAL A 160 -15.06 4.23 16.61
N ARG A 161 -15.19 5.21 17.52
CA ARG A 161 -14.38 5.24 18.74
C ARG A 161 -14.56 3.98 19.59
N ALA A 162 -15.80 3.51 19.73
CA ALA A 162 -16.08 2.29 20.47
C ALA A 162 -15.46 1.05 19.79
N ALA A 163 -15.49 0.96 18.46
CA ALA A 163 -14.83 -0.11 17.73
C ALA A 163 -13.31 -0.09 17.86
N LEU A 164 -12.70 1.11 17.88
CA LEU A 164 -11.27 1.30 18.06
C LEU A 164 -10.80 1.06 19.51
N GLY A 165 -11.69 1.16 20.50
CA GLY A 165 -11.34 1.06 21.92
C GLY A 165 -10.38 2.18 22.38
N ARG A 166 -9.51 1.87 23.35
CA ARG A 166 -8.53 2.83 23.90
C ARG A 166 -7.43 3.16 22.88
N ALA A 167 -6.91 4.39 22.90
CA ALA A 167 -5.77 4.77 22.07
C ALA A 167 -4.47 4.11 22.57
N PRO A 168 -3.51 3.74 21.69
CA PRO A 168 -2.31 2.99 22.10
C PRO A 168 -1.29 3.76 22.95
N SER A 169 -1.32 5.10 22.96
CA SER A 169 -0.20 5.94 23.44
C SER A 169 -0.58 7.05 24.44
N GLN A 170 -1.75 6.97 25.09
CA GLN A 170 -2.16 7.96 26.11
C GLN A 170 -2.63 7.27 27.40
N GLU A 171 -2.12 7.74 28.54
CA GLU A 171 -2.75 7.60 29.86
C GLU A 171 -3.94 8.60 29.91
N GLY A 172 -5.03 8.30 29.21
CA GLY A 172 -6.21 9.18 29.07
C GLY A 172 -7.30 8.64 28.13
N ASP A 173 -8.52 9.18 28.23
CA ASP A 173 -9.76 8.66 27.61
C ASP A 173 -9.83 8.81 26.07
N GLY A 174 -9.36 7.78 25.35
CA GLY A 174 -9.80 7.45 23.98
C GLY A 174 -9.26 8.32 22.83
N TRP A 175 -9.78 8.10 21.62
CA TRP A 175 -9.36 8.83 20.42
C TRP A 175 -9.96 10.24 20.40
N GLU A 176 -9.12 11.28 20.43
CA GLU A 176 -9.52 12.70 20.51
C GLU A 176 -10.13 13.30 19.22
N THR A 177 -10.66 12.48 18.32
CA THR A 177 -11.27 12.91 17.06
C THR A 177 -12.65 12.31 16.83
N ASP A 178 -13.44 12.99 16.02
CA ASP A 178 -14.70 12.53 15.46
C ASP A 178 -14.64 12.37 13.92
N GLN A 179 -13.45 12.49 13.33
CA GLN A 179 -13.18 12.34 11.90
C GLN A 179 -12.38 11.08 11.62
N PHE A 180 -12.95 10.13 10.90
CA PHE A 180 -12.30 8.86 10.57
C PHE A 180 -12.44 8.50 9.10
N LEU A 181 -11.36 8.10 8.46
CA LEU A 181 -11.42 7.38 7.19
C LEU A 181 -11.43 5.87 7.47
N VAL A 182 -12.39 5.15 6.94
CA VAL A 182 -12.54 3.70 7.11
C VAL A 182 -12.32 3.04 5.75
N LEU A 183 -11.30 2.19 5.68
CA LEU A 183 -10.86 1.52 4.44
C LEU A 183 -11.46 0.12 4.38
N GLY A 184 -12.44 -0.05 3.49
CA GLY A 184 -13.04 -1.34 3.16
C GLY A 184 -12.41 -1.95 1.91
N VAL A 185 -12.53 -3.26 1.75
CA VAL A 185 -12.13 -3.99 0.54
C VAL A 185 -13.30 -4.87 0.11
N LYS A 186 -13.78 -4.68 -1.11
CA LYS A 186 -14.73 -5.61 -1.75
C LYS A 186 -13.96 -6.72 -2.44
N PHE A 187 -14.02 -7.94 -1.92
CA PHE A 187 -13.13 -9.02 -2.36
C PHE A 187 -13.25 -9.32 -3.85
N TRP A 188 -14.49 -9.35 -4.38
CA TRP A 188 -14.75 -9.63 -5.79
C TRP A 188 -14.02 -8.66 -6.74
N GLN A 189 -13.85 -7.38 -6.37
CA GLN A 189 -13.14 -6.39 -7.19
C GLN A 189 -11.68 -6.77 -7.49
N ASN A 190 -11.07 -7.64 -6.67
CA ASN A 190 -9.72 -8.16 -6.89
C ASN A 190 -9.72 -9.65 -7.23
N ALA A 191 -10.53 -10.44 -6.52
CA ALA A 191 -10.60 -11.89 -6.65
C ALA A 191 -11.08 -12.36 -8.02
N PHE A 192 -11.87 -11.56 -8.77
CA PHE A 192 -12.23 -11.92 -10.15
C PHE A 192 -11.00 -12.15 -11.05
N LYS A 193 -9.86 -11.49 -10.74
CA LYS A 193 -8.60 -11.62 -11.47
C LYS A 193 -7.62 -12.53 -10.74
N TYR A 194 -7.51 -12.36 -9.41
CA TYR A 194 -6.45 -12.95 -8.61
C TYR A 194 -6.89 -14.18 -7.81
N ASN A 195 -8.16 -14.57 -7.87
CA ASN A 195 -8.68 -15.74 -7.15
C ASN A 195 -8.23 -15.68 -5.66
N SER A 196 -7.76 -16.79 -5.11
CA SER A 196 -7.26 -16.99 -3.77
C SER A 196 -6.02 -16.16 -3.43
N PHE A 197 -5.27 -15.69 -4.42
CA PHE A 197 -4.13 -14.80 -4.19
C PHE A 197 -4.58 -13.36 -3.86
N SER A 198 -5.85 -13.02 -4.10
CA SER A 198 -6.38 -11.65 -3.93
C SER A 198 -6.16 -11.07 -2.54
N TYR A 199 -6.28 -11.88 -1.48
CA TYR A 199 -6.17 -11.38 -0.11
C TYR A 199 -4.77 -10.80 0.20
N HIS A 200 -3.74 -11.39 -0.38
CA HIS A 200 -2.37 -10.90 -0.29
C HIS A 200 -2.21 -9.57 -1.05
N VAL A 201 -2.77 -9.51 -2.26
CA VAL A 201 -2.74 -8.32 -3.12
C VAL A 201 -3.47 -7.13 -2.47
N VAL A 202 -4.68 -7.33 -1.97
CA VAL A 202 -5.48 -6.24 -1.40
C VAL A 202 -4.91 -5.71 -0.09
N ALA A 203 -4.26 -6.56 0.72
CA ALA A 203 -3.55 -6.10 1.90
C ALA A 203 -2.34 -5.22 1.54
N MET A 204 -1.63 -5.52 0.44
CA MET A 204 -0.59 -4.63 -0.09
C MET A 204 -1.19 -3.33 -0.64
N ASP A 205 -2.33 -3.38 -1.33
CA ASP A 205 -3.00 -2.18 -1.84
C ASP A 205 -3.38 -1.22 -0.69
N ILE A 206 -3.84 -1.75 0.46
CA ILE A 206 -4.08 -0.95 1.67
C ILE A 206 -2.81 -0.24 2.11
N GLY A 207 -1.70 -0.95 2.19
CA GLY A 207 -0.39 -0.39 2.51
C GLY A 207 0.06 0.71 1.56
N ALA A 208 -0.10 0.48 0.25
CA ALA A 208 0.22 1.47 -0.77
C ALA A 208 -0.63 2.76 -0.61
N LEU A 209 -1.92 2.63 -0.28
CA LEU A 209 -2.78 3.79 -0.02
C LEU A 209 -2.37 4.53 1.25
N LEU A 210 -2.16 3.81 2.34
CA LEU A 210 -1.71 4.40 3.61
C LEU A 210 -0.39 5.16 3.44
N GLU A 211 0.58 4.59 2.71
CA GLU A 211 1.84 5.28 2.45
C GLU A 211 1.68 6.49 1.54
N THR A 212 0.80 6.41 0.53
CA THR A 212 0.46 7.59 -0.29
C THR A 212 -0.03 8.73 0.60
N TRP A 213 -0.93 8.42 1.54
CA TRP A 213 -1.49 9.38 2.48
C TRP A 213 -0.45 9.90 3.47
N ARG A 214 0.44 9.06 3.98
CA ARG A 214 1.54 9.48 4.87
C ARG A 214 2.49 10.46 4.17
N ILE A 215 2.92 10.14 2.94
CA ILE A 215 3.78 11.03 2.14
C ILE A 215 3.06 12.36 1.87
N TRP A 216 1.80 12.30 1.44
CA TRP A 216 1.01 13.49 1.14
C TRP A 216 0.79 14.36 2.39
N ALA A 217 0.35 13.76 3.50
CA ALA A 217 0.08 14.45 4.76
C ALA A 217 1.36 15.09 5.33
N ARG A 218 2.46 14.34 5.38
CA ARG A 218 3.73 14.84 5.91
C ARG A 218 4.29 16.00 5.10
N ALA A 219 4.17 15.96 3.77
CA ALA A 219 4.54 17.07 2.91
C ALA A 219 3.75 18.36 3.22
N HIS A 220 2.52 18.22 3.72
CA HIS A 220 1.64 19.33 4.14
C HIS A 220 1.73 19.65 5.64
N GLY A 221 2.70 19.10 6.38
CA GLY A 221 2.84 19.35 7.82
C GLY A 221 1.75 18.69 8.67
N LEU A 222 1.12 17.64 8.14
CA LEU A 222 0.14 16.79 8.82
C LEU A 222 0.76 15.44 9.21
N HIS A 223 0.02 14.66 9.99
CA HIS A 223 0.39 13.29 10.35
C HIS A 223 -0.83 12.38 10.18
N ILE A 224 -0.57 11.17 9.68
CA ILE A 224 -1.51 10.07 9.56
C ILE A 224 -0.85 8.84 10.18
N GLY A 225 -1.60 8.19 11.07
CA GLY A 225 -1.40 6.81 11.51
C GLY A 225 -2.66 6.00 11.23
N ALA A 226 -2.58 4.67 11.34
CA ALA A 226 -3.70 3.78 11.04
C ALA A 226 -3.89 2.75 12.16
N ALA A 227 -5.13 2.55 12.59
CA ALA A 227 -5.48 1.39 13.40
C ALA A 227 -5.75 0.20 12.48
N LEU A 228 -5.08 -0.91 12.74
CA LEU A 228 -5.35 -2.19 12.10
C LEU A 228 -6.10 -3.14 13.04
N TRP A 229 -6.00 -3.00 14.37
CA TRP A 229 -6.76 -3.78 15.35
C TRP A 229 -7.93 -2.98 15.94
N PHE A 230 -9.13 -3.48 15.71
CA PHE A 230 -10.42 -2.89 16.09
C PHE A 230 -11.54 -3.93 15.95
N ASP A 231 -12.71 -3.66 16.55
CA ASP A 231 -13.94 -4.42 16.32
C ASP A 231 -14.44 -4.22 14.88
N GLU A 232 -13.86 -4.99 13.97
CA GLU A 232 -14.22 -5.02 12.55
C GLU A 232 -15.69 -5.41 12.34
N PRO A 233 -16.26 -6.44 12.99
CA PRO A 233 -17.69 -6.76 12.87
C PRO A 233 -18.62 -5.57 13.18
N ARG A 234 -18.29 -4.75 14.18
CA ARG A 234 -19.04 -3.53 14.49
C ARG A 234 -19.01 -2.51 13.35
N LEU A 235 -17.84 -2.27 12.77
CA LEU A 235 -17.70 -1.34 11.64
C LEU A 235 -18.35 -1.88 10.37
N THR A 236 -18.24 -3.18 10.09
CA THR A 236 -18.91 -3.85 8.99
C THR A 236 -20.43 -3.69 9.09
N ARG A 237 -21.00 -3.90 10.29
CA ARG A 237 -22.44 -3.64 10.55
C ARG A 237 -22.81 -2.17 10.34
N LEU A 238 -22.03 -1.23 10.88
CA LEU A 238 -22.27 0.22 10.71
C LEU A 238 -22.28 0.61 9.23
N LEU A 239 -21.36 0.07 8.43
CA LEU A 239 -21.23 0.35 7.00
C LEU A 239 -22.21 -0.44 6.12
N GLY A 240 -23.06 -1.30 6.70
CA GLY A 240 -24.02 -2.11 5.94
C GLY A 240 -23.35 -3.10 4.98
N MET A 241 -22.14 -3.55 5.30
CA MET A 241 -21.35 -4.46 4.47
C MET A 241 -21.69 -5.92 4.80
N ALA A 242 -21.69 -6.80 3.79
CA ALA A 242 -21.75 -8.24 4.00
C ALA A 242 -20.33 -8.76 4.36
N PRO A 243 -20.11 -9.33 5.56
CA PRO A 243 -18.78 -9.75 6.02
C PRO A 243 -18.07 -10.76 5.11
N GLU A 244 -18.84 -11.58 4.39
CA GLU A 244 -18.33 -12.59 3.48
C GLU A 244 -17.85 -11.99 2.15
N GLU A 245 -18.39 -10.84 1.75
CA GLU A 245 -18.10 -10.17 0.49
C GLU A 245 -17.10 -9.01 0.65
N GLU A 246 -17.07 -8.40 1.84
CA GLU A 246 -16.26 -7.24 2.16
C GLU A 246 -15.68 -7.26 3.58
N GLY A 247 -14.46 -6.75 3.73
CA GLY A 247 -13.80 -6.56 5.02
C GLY A 247 -13.34 -5.12 5.25
N VAL A 248 -13.23 -4.70 6.52
CA VAL A 248 -12.63 -3.41 6.91
C VAL A 248 -11.18 -3.65 7.31
N PHE A 249 -10.25 -3.08 6.55
CA PHE A 249 -8.83 -3.38 6.68
C PHE A 249 -8.07 -2.37 7.55
N ALA A 250 -8.51 -1.11 7.56
CA ALA A 250 -7.86 -0.07 8.36
C ALA A 250 -8.84 1.05 8.70
N VAL A 251 -8.59 1.70 9.84
CA VAL A 251 -9.25 2.95 10.23
C VAL A 251 -8.17 4.00 10.44
N VAL A 252 -8.36 5.18 9.85
CA VAL A 252 -7.42 6.30 9.90
C VAL A 252 -8.10 7.47 10.61
N PRO A 253 -7.80 7.68 11.90
CA PRO A 253 -8.23 8.85 12.64
C PRO A 253 -7.56 10.11 12.09
N LEU A 254 -8.34 11.16 11.86
CA LEU A 254 -7.83 12.43 11.35
C LEU A 254 -7.87 13.49 12.45
N ARG A 255 -6.74 14.14 12.73
CA ARG A 255 -6.76 15.40 13.49
C ARG A 255 -7.42 16.47 12.62
N TRP A 256 -8.45 17.14 13.11
CA TRP A 256 -9.16 18.18 12.37
C TRP A 256 -8.77 19.59 12.87
N GLN A 257 -8.58 20.56 11.97
CA GLN A 257 -7.99 21.87 12.31
C GLN A 257 -8.93 22.76 13.17
N HIS A 258 -10.25 22.57 13.07
CA HIS A 258 -11.23 23.40 13.76
C HIS A 258 -12.41 22.56 14.25
N GLY A 259 -12.75 22.69 15.54
CA GLY A 259 -13.78 21.92 16.20
C GLY A 259 -13.16 20.94 17.20
N ARG A 260 -13.24 21.26 18.49
CA ARG A 260 -13.07 20.22 19.50
C ARG A 260 -14.27 19.28 19.34
N PRO A 261 -14.10 17.95 19.47
CA PRO A 261 -15.25 17.09 19.68
C PRO A 261 -16.07 17.74 20.79
N ALA A 262 -17.37 17.99 20.56
CA ALA A 262 -18.23 18.42 21.66
C ALA A 262 -18.00 17.40 22.78
N ALA A 263 -17.69 17.87 24.00
CA ALA A 263 -17.42 17.01 25.15
C ALA A 263 -18.48 15.92 25.14
N ALA A 264 -18.06 14.66 24.94
CA ALA A 264 -18.91 13.56 24.49
C ALA A 264 -20.27 13.71 25.16
N ALA A 265 -21.27 14.19 24.40
CA ALA A 265 -22.61 14.26 24.93
C ALA A 265 -22.89 12.84 25.38
N ARG A 266 -23.01 12.63 26.70
CA ARG A 266 -23.12 11.32 27.34
C ARG A 266 -23.96 10.47 26.41
N ALA A 267 -23.35 9.42 25.85
CA ALA A 267 -23.97 8.62 24.82
C ALA A 267 -25.41 8.32 25.23
N GLY A 268 -26.37 9.07 24.69
CA GLY A 268 -27.74 8.64 24.69
C GLY A 268 -27.68 7.32 23.96
N ALA A 269 -28.26 6.27 24.53
CA ALA A 269 -28.24 4.94 23.94
C ALA A 269 -28.57 5.07 22.45
N VAL A 270 -27.56 4.88 21.59
CA VAL A 270 -27.77 4.86 20.15
C VAL A 270 -28.74 3.70 19.93
N PRO A 271 -29.89 3.90 19.25
CA PRO A 271 -30.80 2.81 18.97
C PRO A 271 -30.03 1.65 18.36
N ALA A 272 -30.35 0.43 18.77
CA ALA A 272 -29.52 -0.77 18.58
C ALA A 272 -29.20 -1.17 17.12
N GLU A 273 -29.58 -0.38 16.11
CA GLU A 273 -29.41 -0.70 14.69
C GLU A 273 -29.07 0.49 13.77
N VAL A 274 -28.25 1.46 14.20
CA VAL A 274 -27.78 2.50 13.25
C VAL A 274 -26.79 1.88 12.25
N ARG A 275 -27.18 1.79 10.99
CA ARG A 275 -26.36 1.29 9.88
C ARG A 275 -26.65 2.00 8.56
N VAL A 276 -25.70 1.97 7.65
CA VAL A 276 -25.91 2.34 6.25
C VAL A 276 -26.89 1.36 5.61
N HIS A 277 -27.95 1.89 5.02
CA HIS A 277 -28.93 1.12 4.24
C HIS A 277 -28.76 1.26 2.73
N ALA A 278 -27.91 2.19 2.28
CA ALA A 278 -27.56 2.34 0.88
C ALA A 278 -26.84 1.08 0.38
N VAL A 279 -27.34 0.47 -0.69
CA VAL A 279 -26.81 -0.79 -1.24
C VAL A 279 -25.91 -0.49 -2.42
N ASP A 280 -24.70 -1.06 -2.41
CA ASP A 280 -23.78 -1.03 -3.55
C ASP A 280 -24.33 -1.89 -4.70
N GLN A 281 -24.33 -1.35 -5.92
CA GLN A 281 -24.73 -2.09 -7.12
C GLN A 281 -23.53 -2.58 -7.92
N GLU A 282 -23.32 -3.89 -7.86
CA GLU A 282 -22.34 -4.60 -8.68
C GLU A 282 -22.76 -4.65 -10.15
N ARG A 283 -21.76 -4.60 -11.05
CA ARG A 283 -21.91 -4.75 -12.50
C ARG A 283 -21.87 -6.21 -12.94
N SER A 284 -21.05 -7.05 -12.29
CA SER A 284 -20.94 -8.47 -12.60
C SER A 284 -22.29 -9.17 -12.47
N ARG A 285 -22.62 -10.02 -13.45
CA ARG A 285 -23.80 -10.90 -13.38
C ARG A 285 -23.54 -12.08 -12.45
N THR A 286 -22.30 -12.56 -12.44
CA THR A 286 -21.85 -13.67 -11.59
C THR A 286 -20.78 -13.15 -10.64
N VAL A 287 -21.05 -13.27 -9.34
CA VAL A 287 -20.05 -13.05 -8.28
C VAL A 287 -19.64 -14.41 -7.77
N LEU A 288 -18.34 -14.70 -7.79
CA LEU A 288 -17.78 -15.94 -7.28
C LEU A 288 -17.18 -15.71 -5.89
N ASP A 289 -17.40 -16.67 -5.01
CA ASP A 289 -16.68 -16.78 -3.75
C ASP A 289 -15.51 -17.77 -3.89
N PHE A 290 -14.47 -17.54 -3.10
CA PHE A 290 -13.28 -18.38 -3.05
C PHE A 290 -13.02 -18.78 -1.61
N GLU A 291 -13.11 -20.09 -1.33
CA GLU A 291 -13.02 -20.62 0.04
C GLU A 291 -11.76 -20.13 0.76
N THR A 292 -10.62 -20.09 0.08
CA THR A 292 -9.35 -19.60 0.64
C THR A 292 -9.45 -18.15 1.10
N VAL A 293 -10.10 -17.27 0.32
CA VAL A 293 -10.31 -15.86 0.65
C VAL A 293 -11.20 -15.74 1.90
N ARG A 294 -12.31 -16.48 1.93
CA ARG A 294 -13.22 -16.51 3.09
C ARG A 294 -12.51 -17.00 4.35
N ARG A 295 -11.73 -18.08 4.26
CA ARG A 295 -11.02 -18.67 5.40
C ARG A 295 -9.92 -17.76 5.92
N VAL A 296 -9.13 -17.13 5.04
CA VAL A 296 -8.07 -16.21 5.49
C VAL A 296 -8.69 -14.94 6.07
N HIS A 297 -9.77 -14.42 5.48
CA HIS A 297 -10.50 -13.31 6.06
C HIS A 297 -11.01 -13.65 7.47
N ALA A 298 -11.70 -14.77 7.65
CA ALA A 298 -12.18 -15.23 8.95
C ALA A 298 -11.05 -15.40 9.98
N ALA A 299 -9.90 -15.94 9.57
CA ALA A 299 -8.73 -16.09 10.42
C ALA A 299 -8.18 -14.73 10.90
N THR A 300 -8.10 -13.73 10.02
CA THR A 300 -7.69 -12.37 10.41
C THR A 300 -8.74 -11.58 11.19
N LEU A 301 -10.00 -12.01 11.13
CA LEU A 301 -11.12 -11.42 11.85
C LEU A 301 -11.18 -11.95 13.29
N ALA A 302 -10.79 -13.20 13.51
CA ALA A 302 -10.62 -13.77 14.83
C ALA A 302 -9.59 -12.96 15.62
N GLY A 303 -10.00 -12.41 16.77
CA GLY A 303 -9.16 -11.54 17.60
C GLY A 303 -8.85 -10.17 16.98
N ALA A 304 -9.65 -9.68 16.02
CA ALA A 304 -9.43 -8.36 15.43
C ALA A 304 -9.43 -7.21 16.45
N SER A 305 -10.17 -7.36 17.55
CA SER A 305 -10.20 -6.42 18.67
C SER A 305 -9.07 -6.61 19.67
N ASP A 306 -8.32 -7.71 19.59
CA ASP A 306 -7.25 -8.06 20.52
C ASP A 306 -5.96 -7.35 20.09
N ARG A 307 -5.90 -6.05 20.37
CA ARG A 307 -4.73 -5.25 20.04
C ARG A 307 -3.47 -5.81 20.72
N PRO A 308 -2.35 -5.96 19.98
CA PRO A 308 -1.09 -6.38 20.58
C PRO A 308 -0.62 -5.39 21.66
N ALA A 309 -0.06 -5.91 22.74
CA ALA A 309 0.54 -5.06 23.76
C ALA A 309 1.75 -4.28 23.19
N PRO A 310 2.01 -3.04 23.65
CA PRO A 310 3.13 -2.25 23.18
C PRO A 310 4.47 -3.02 23.24
N GLY A 311 5.25 -2.95 22.16
CA GLY A 311 6.55 -3.58 22.05
C GLY A 311 6.55 -5.07 21.71
N VAL A 312 5.42 -5.79 21.74
CA VAL A 312 5.36 -7.23 21.41
C VAL A 312 5.84 -7.51 19.99
N LEU A 313 5.41 -6.70 19.02
CA LEU A 313 5.87 -6.82 17.64
C LEU A 313 7.39 -6.63 17.53
N ALA A 314 7.93 -5.59 18.18
CA ALA A 314 9.37 -5.31 18.17
C ALA A 314 10.18 -6.45 18.81
N GLN A 315 9.69 -7.04 19.90
CA GLN A 315 10.31 -8.20 20.54
C GLN A 315 10.29 -9.43 19.63
N GLY A 316 9.18 -9.69 18.94
CA GLY A 316 9.05 -10.78 17.98
C GLY A 316 10.02 -10.64 16.80
N LEU A 317 10.08 -9.44 16.23
CA LEU A 317 11.02 -9.13 15.14
C LEU A 317 12.50 -9.16 15.61
N GLY A 318 12.77 -8.87 16.88
CA GLY A 318 14.11 -8.98 17.46
C GLY A 318 14.64 -10.41 17.58
N ARG A 319 13.77 -11.43 17.45
CA ARG A 319 14.16 -12.85 17.41
C ARG A 319 14.55 -13.33 16.02
N VAL A 320 14.22 -12.56 14.97
CA VAL A 320 14.63 -12.86 13.59
C VAL A 320 16.16 -12.72 13.52
N PRO A 321 16.88 -13.61 12.81
CA PRO A 321 18.32 -13.52 12.66
C PRO A 321 18.78 -12.10 12.28
N PRO A 322 19.96 -11.67 12.77
CA PRO A 322 20.50 -10.35 12.48
C PRO A 322 20.53 -10.07 10.98
N PHE A 323 20.20 -8.82 10.65
CA PHE A 323 20.34 -8.27 9.32
C PHE A 323 21.38 -7.15 9.35
N PRO A 324 22.32 -7.12 8.38
CA PRO A 324 22.42 -8.03 7.23
C PRO A 324 22.91 -9.44 7.57
N PRO A 325 22.79 -10.40 6.65
CA PRO A 325 23.51 -11.66 6.73
C PRO A 325 25.03 -11.46 6.95
N ASP A 326 25.69 -12.45 7.53
CA ASP A 326 27.15 -12.48 7.60
C ASP A 326 27.71 -12.40 6.17
N ALA A 327 28.75 -11.59 6.00
CA ALA A 327 29.37 -11.38 4.70
C ALA A 327 29.96 -12.71 4.18
N ALA A 328 29.94 -12.90 2.87
CA ALA A 328 30.87 -13.84 2.26
C ALA A 328 32.30 -13.46 2.69
N ALA A 329 33.13 -14.44 3.07
CA ALA A 329 34.46 -14.20 3.61
C ALA A 329 35.24 -13.21 2.72
N GLY A 330 35.63 -12.05 3.28
CA GLY A 330 36.39 -11.01 2.58
C GLY A 330 35.58 -9.91 1.87
N SER A 331 34.25 -9.91 1.91
CA SER A 331 33.41 -8.83 1.34
C SER A 331 33.26 -7.67 2.32
N ALA A 332 33.71 -6.47 1.93
CA ALA A 332 33.48 -5.22 2.67
C ALA A 332 32.16 -4.56 2.23
N ASP A 333 31.50 -3.88 3.17
CA ASP A 333 30.27 -3.13 2.87
C ASP A 333 30.56 -1.97 1.89
N LEU A 334 29.88 -1.98 0.74
CA LEU A 334 29.98 -0.94 -0.28
C LEU A 334 29.17 0.28 0.14
N ARG A 335 29.85 1.36 0.52
CA ARG A 335 29.18 2.60 0.92
C ARG A 335 28.47 3.24 -0.29
N LEU A 336 27.19 3.56 -0.11
CA LEU A 336 26.42 4.28 -1.12
C LEU A 336 26.69 5.79 -1.03
N PRO A 337 26.65 6.51 -2.16
CA PRO A 337 26.62 7.97 -2.14
C PRO A 337 25.34 8.48 -1.48
N ALA A 338 25.35 9.74 -1.06
CA ALA A 338 24.17 10.38 -0.50
C ALA A 338 22.98 10.35 -1.51
N PRO A 339 21.76 10.06 -1.04
CA PRO A 339 20.56 10.18 -1.86
C PRO A 339 20.40 11.56 -2.50
N GLN A 340 19.96 11.57 -3.76
CA GLN A 340 19.58 12.79 -4.45
C GLN A 340 18.35 13.47 -3.80
N PRO A 341 18.33 14.81 -3.67
CA PRO A 341 17.17 15.52 -3.15
C PRO A 341 15.92 15.38 -4.03
N LEU A 342 14.80 15.00 -3.43
CA LEU A 342 13.50 14.84 -4.12
C LEU A 342 12.64 16.11 -4.03
N THR A 343 13.08 17.18 -4.70
CA THR A 343 12.46 18.52 -4.59
C THR A 343 11.12 18.67 -5.31
N ALA A 344 10.76 17.74 -6.19
CA ALA A 344 9.48 17.76 -6.89
C ALA A 344 8.30 17.75 -5.91
N GLY A 345 7.24 18.51 -6.23
CA GLY A 345 6.01 18.55 -5.43
C GLY A 345 5.34 17.17 -5.36
N VAL A 346 4.81 16.81 -4.18
CA VAL A 346 4.19 15.50 -3.94
C VAL A 346 3.01 15.23 -4.90
N ARG A 347 2.16 16.23 -5.12
CA ARG A 347 1.06 16.17 -6.11
C ARG A 347 1.58 15.83 -7.51
N THR A 348 2.62 16.53 -7.94
CA THR A 348 3.22 16.33 -9.26
C THR A 348 3.78 14.92 -9.40
N ALA A 349 4.51 14.44 -8.39
CA ALA A 349 5.08 13.09 -8.40
C ALA A 349 3.99 12.01 -8.42
N LEU A 350 2.95 12.12 -7.57
CA LEU A 350 1.85 11.16 -7.53
C LEU A 350 1.07 11.13 -8.86
N ARG A 351 0.82 12.29 -9.48
CA ARG A 351 0.13 12.36 -10.78
C ARG A 351 1.00 11.87 -11.94
N ALA A 352 2.33 12.00 -11.86
CA ALA A 352 3.27 11.52 -12.87
C ALA A 352 3.66 10.03 -12.71
N ARG A 353 3.43 9.46 -11.51
CA ARG A 353 3.76 8.07 -11.19
C ARG A 353 3.02 7.10 -12.10
N ARG A 354 3.77 6.19 -12.70
CA ARG A 354 3.27 5.14 -13.59
C ARG A 354 4.14 3.88 -13.45
N SER A 355 3.61 2.76 -13.91
CA SER A 355 4.37 1.51 -14.03
C SER A 355 4.94 1.43 -15.44
N SER A 356 6.27 1.33 -15.58
CA SER A 356 6.99 1.45 -16.86
C SER A 356 7.01 0.15 -17.69
N PHE A 357 5.91 -0.61 -17.74
CA PHE A 357 5.86 -1.95 -18.35
C PHE A 357 6.56 -2.04 -19.71
N GLY A 358 7.63 -2.82 -19.78
CA GLY A 358 8.42 -3.07 -21.00
C GLY A 358 9.20 -1.87 -21.54
N ARG A 359 9.46 -0.84 -20.72
CA ARG A 359 10.11 0.40 -21.20
C ARG A 359 11.49 0.69 -20.59
N PHE A 360 12.00 -0.22 -19.75
CA PHE A 360 13.33 -0.08 -19.18
C PHE A 360 14.40 -0.14 -20.26
N THR A 361 15.47 0.64 -20.08
CA THR A 361 16.67 0.61 -20.90
C THR A 361 17.90 0.49 -19.99
N ALA A 362 18.83 -0.39 -20.39
CA ALA A 362 20.14 -0.50 -19.74
C ALA A 362 21.04 0.71 -20.00
N GLU A 363 20.82 1.41 -21.12
CA GLU A 363 21.61 2.56 -21.54
C GLU A 363 20.77 3.85 -21.64
N PRO A 364 21.20 4.96 -21.01
CA PRO A 364 22.35 5.05 -20.11
C PRO A 364 22.12 4.29 -18.79
N PRO A 365 23.18 3.87 -18.06
CA PRO A 365 23.02 3.22 -16.77
C PRO A 365 22.43 4.16 -15.72
N MET A 366 21.87 3.59 -14.66
CA MET A 366 21.48 4.34 -13.47
C MET A 366 22.72 4.73 -12.67
N SER A 367 22.73 5.92 -12.06
CA SER A 367 23.81 6.29 -11.13
C SER A 367 23.64 5.64 -9.76
N ALA A 368 24.74 5.41 -9.02
CA ALA A 368 24.68 4.93 -7.64
C ALA A 368 23.86 5.83 -6.71
N ALA A 369 23.84 7.16 -6.94
CA ALA A 369 23.01 8.10 -6.18
C ALA A 369 21.51 7.93 -6.43
N GLN A 370 21.12 7.61 -7.67
CA GLN A 370 19.72 7.27 -7.99
C GLN A 370 19.29 5.96 -7.33
N LEU A 371 20.17 4.95 -7.30
CA LEU A 371 19.90 3.71 -6.56
C LEU A 371 19.77 3.99 -5.06
N ALA A 372 20.68 4.79 -4.48
CA ALA A 372 20.62 5.19 -3.08
C ALA A 372 19.31 5.91 -2.75
N THR A 373 18.84 6.82 -3.61
CA THR A 373 17.53 7.48 -3.48
C THR A 373 16.38 6.48 -3.50
N ALA A 374 16.37 5.53 -4.43
CA ALA A 374 15.33 4.52 -4.55
C ALA A 374 15.25 3.63 -3.29
N LEU A 375 16.38 3.12 -2.82
CA LEU A 375 16.48 2.27 -1.62
C LEU A 375 16.10 3.03 -0.36
N ALA A 376 16.62 4.25 -0.17
CA ALA A 376 16.31 5.10 0.98
C ALA A 376 14.81 5.42 1.03
N ALA A 377 14.18 5.71 -0.11
CA ALA A 377 12.74 5.95 -0.16
C ALA A 377 11.93 4.71 0.24
N ALA A 378 12.18 3.55 -0.36
CA ALA A 378 11.47 2.31 0.00
C ALA A 378 11.65 1.95 1.48
N ALA A 379 12.84 2.18 2.05
CA ALA A 379 13.13 1.90 3.45
C ALA A 379 12.36 2.80 4.45
N THR A 380 11.93 4.01 4.05
CA THR A 380 11.09 4.87 4.91
C THR A 380 9.74 4.24 5.25
N ALA A 381 9.28 3.33 4.40
CA ALA A 381 8.00 2.64 4.52
C ALA A 381 8.13 1.23 5.12
N ALA A 382 9.30 0.88 5.69
CA ALA A 382 9.49 -0.37 6.42
C ALA A 382 8.69 -0.45 7.75
N ARG A 383 7.92 0.60 8.04
CA ARG A 383 7.01 0.79 9.18
C ARG A 383 5.82 1.64 8.74
N LEU A 384 4.64 1.38 9.30
CA LEU A 384 3.37 1.97 8.85
C LEU A 384 2.75 2.98 9.81
N ASP A 385 3.30 3.14 11.01
CA ASP A 385 2.71 3.98 12.06
C ASP A 385 1.34 3.44 12.50
N THR A 386 1.31 2.14 12.77
CA THR A 386 0.10 1.42 13.20
C THR A 386 0.05 1.22 14.71
N ASP A 387 -1.12 0.85 15.21
CA ASP A 387 -1.34 0.54 16.61
C ASP A 387 -0.54 -0.68 17.10
N ALA A 388 -0.19 -1.63 16.23
CA ALA A 388 0.72 -2.74 16.56
C ALA A 388 2.19 -2.34 16.69
N GLU A 389 2.57 -1.16 16.19
CA GLU A 389 3.93 -0.62 16.29
C GLU A 389 4.13 0.25 17.55
N ALA A 390 3.10 0.40 18.38
CA ALA A 390 3.17 1.11 19.65
C ALA A 390 4.29 0.56 20.56
N GLY A 391 5.01 1.46 21.24
CA GLY A 391 6.15 1.10 22.09
C GLY A 391 7.44 0.78 21.33
N THR A 392 7.43 0.79 19.99
CA THR A 392 8.65 0.69 19.18
C THR A 392 9.32 2.07 19.13
N PRO A 393 10.65 2.18 19.38
CA PRO A 393 11.36 3.45 19.23
C PRO A 393 11.08 4.09 17.87
N GLN A 394 10.66 5.37 17.88
CA GLN A 394 10.49 6.14 16.66
C GLN A 394 11.87 6.38 16.02
N GLY A 395 11.98 6.21 14.71
CA GLY A 395 13.25 6.35 13.98
C GLY A 395 13.91 5.00 13.66
N PRO A 396 15.16 4.99 13.16
CA PRO A 396 15.80 3.81 12.57
C PRO A 396 16.09 2.66 13.57
N ASP A 397 15.99 2.91 14.87
CA ASP A 397 16.51 2.00 15.91
C ASP A 397 15.59 0.81 16.25
N GLY A 398 14.31 0.85 15.86
CA GLY A 398 13.40 -0.31 15.96
C GLY A 398 13.58 -1.32 14.81
N PRO A 399 13.28 -2.61 15.04
CA PRO A 399 13.35 -3.60 13.95
C PRO A 399 12.29 -3.30 12.87
N PRO A 400 12.65 -3.33 11.57
CA PRO A 400 11.71 -3.05 10.49
C PRO A 400 10.80 -4.24 10.18
N LEU A 401 9.61 -3.98 9.63
CA LEU A 401 8.71 -5.02 9.10
C LEU A 401 9.21 -5.60 7.77
N THR A 402 10.05 -4.86 7.05
CA THR A 402 10.60 -5.28 5.74
C THR A 402 12.11 -5.07 5.68
N ARG A 403 12.78 -5.91 4.90
CA ARG A 403 14.20 -5.84 4.56
C ARG A 403 14.31 -5.74 3.04
N LEU A 404 15.29 -4.97 2.55
CA LEU A 404 15.48 -4.75 1.13
C LEU A 404 16.73 -5.47 0.65
N TYR A 405 16.56 -6.30 -0.36
CA TYR A 405 17.65 -6.87 -1.15
C TYR A 405 17.59 -6.29 -2.55
N VAL A 406 18.74 -6.15 -3.21
CA VAL A 406 18.82 -5.56 -4.54
C VAL A 406 19.73 -6.40 -5.44
N PHE A 407 19.18 -6.80 -6.57
CA PHE A 407 19.93 -7.33 -7.69
C PHE A 407 20.30 -6.16 -8.60
N VAL A 408 21.60 -5.89 -8.73
CA VAL A 408 22.14 -4.80 -9.55
C VAL A 408 22.50 -5.36 -10.93
N ASN A 409 21.97 -4.74 -11.99
CA ASN A 409 22.36 -5.01 -13.38
C ASN A 409 23.23 -3.86 -13.94
N HIS A 410 22.65 -2.65 -14.04
CA HIS A 410 23.20 -1.52 -14.81
C HIS A 410 23.30 -0.26 -13.95
N VAL A 411 24.13 -0.31 -12.90
CA VAL A 411 24.37 0.84 -12.01
C VAL A 411 25.84 1.26 -12.03
N THR A 412 26.11 2.50 -12.42
CA THR A 412 27.48 3.03 -12.50
C THR A 412 28.18 2.96 -11.15
N GLY A 413 29.35 2.32 -11.12
CA GLY A 413 30.20 2.21 -9.92
C GLY A 413 29.79 1.10 -8.94
N ILE A 414 28.79 0.27 -9.28
CA ILE A 414 28.39 -0.89 -8.49
C ILE A 414 28.43 -2.11 -9.40
N ALA A 415 29.19 -3.13 -9.00
CA ALA A 415 29.29 -4.36 -9.78
C ALA A 415 27.91 -5.07 -9.87
N PRO A 416 27.62 -5.77 -10.97
CA PRO A 416 26.45 -6.64 -11.03
C PRO A 416 26.52 -7.74 -9.95
N GLY A 417 25.40 -7.98 -9.27
CA GLY A 417 25.33 -8.92 -8.15
C GLY A 417 24.08 -8.75 -7.30
N ALA A 418 23.96 -9.55 -6.25
CA ALA A 418 22.90 -9.47 -5.26
C ALA A 418 23.45 -8.87 -3.95
N TYR A 419 22.73 -7.91 -3.39
CA TYR A 419 23.15 -7.16 -2.21
C TYR A 419 22.01 -7.01 -1.19
N ALA A 420 22.34 -7.10 0.10
CA ALA A 420 21.48 -6.63 1.18
C ALA A 420 21.68 -5.12 1.38
N TYR A 421 20.60 -4.34 1.46
CA TYR A 421 20.66 -2.90 1.70
C TYR A 421 20.70 -2.58 3.19
N LEU A 422 21.72 -1.82 3.59
CA LEU A 422 21.92 -1.34 4.96
C LEU A 422 21.44 0.11 5.07
N PRO A 423 20.29 0.37 5.70
CA PRO A 423 19.86 1.74 5.94
C PRO A 423 20.78 2.41 6.96
N GLY A 424 21.05 3.71 6.79
CA GLY A 424 21.92 4.45 7.72
C GLY A 424 22.07 5.93 7.41
N GLY A 425 21.12 6.53 6.68
CA GLY A 425 21.26 7.89 6.14
C GLY A 425 22.55 8.01 5.32
N ASP A 426 23.44 8.92 5.72
CA ASP A 426 24.75 9.14 5.07
C ASP A 426 25.72 7.96 5.19
N ARG A 427 25.40 6.97 6.04
CA ARG A 427 26.17 5.72 6.21
C ARG A 427 25.52 4.53 5.51
N ALA A 428 24.50 4.74 4.68
CA ALA A 428 23.86 3.66 3.95
C ALA A 428 24.87 2.89 3.07
N ALA A 429 24.72 1.57 3.01
CA ALA A 429 25.65 0.69 2.32
C ALA A 429 24.96 -0.52 1.69
N LEU A 430 25.69 -1.24 0.85
CA LEU A 430 25.30 -2.52 0.28
C LEU A 430 26.26 -3.60 0.75
N ARG A 431 25.73 -4.68 1.33
CA ARG A 431 26.51 -5.89 1.61
C ARG A 431 26.26 -6.91 0.53
N GLN A 432 27.32 -7.40 -0.13
CA GLN A 432 27.15 -8.41 -1.16
C GLN A 432 26.73 -9.75 -0.54
N VAL A 433 25.68 -10.35 -1.09
CA VAL A 433 25.16 -11.67 -0.69
C VAL A 433 25.22 -12.68 -1.84
N GLY A 434 25.36 -12.22 -3.08
CA GLY A 434 25.59 -13.04 -4.27
C GLY A 434 26.42 -12.30 -5.32
N SER A 435 27.26 -13.02 -6.05
CA SER A 435 28.10 -12.49 -7.12
C SER A 435 27.59 -12.93 -8.50
N GLY A 436 28.00 -12.22 -9.54
CA GLY A 436 27.64 -12.52 -10.92
C GLY A 436 26.47 -11.68 -11.43
N ALA A 437 26.33 -11.64 -12.76
CA ALA A 437 25.28 -10.86 -13.41
C ALA A 437 23.90 -11.50 -13.16
N PRO A 438 22.94 -10.79 -12.53
CA PRO A 438 21.68 -11.40 -12.13
C PRO A 438 20.64 -11.45 -13.25
N GLY A 439 20.87 -10.80 -14.40
CA GLY A 439 19.89 -10.66 -15.50
C GLY A 439 19.21 -11.98 -15.92
N ALA A 440 19.98 -13.04 -16.17
CA ALA A 440 19.44 -14.33 -16.55
C ALA A 440 18.60 -14.99 -15.43
N PHE A 441 19.00 -14.83 -14.16
CA PHE A 441 18.22 -15.25 -12.99
C PHE A 441 16.90 -14.51 -12.89
N LEU A 442 16.95 -13.19 -12.98
CA LEU A 442 15.77 -12.34 -12.88
C LEU A 442 14.76 -12.66 -13.99
N GLN A 443 15.24 -12.82 -15.23
CA GLN A 443 14.34 -13.08 -16.35
C GLN A 443 13.72 -14.49 -16.31
N ARG A 444 14.49 -15.53 -15.95
CA ARG A 444 13.98 -16.92 -15.92
C ARG A 444 12.99 -17.19 -14.78
N THR A 445 13.05 -16.40 -13.72
CA THR A 445 12.19 -16.53 -12.53
C THR A 445 10.99 -15.57 -12.56
N TYR A 446 10.80 -14.83 -13.65
CA TYR A 446 9.67 -13.93 -13.85
C TYR A 446 8.61 -14.58 -14.75
N PHE A 447 7.34 -14.56 -14.31
CA PHE A 447 6.27 -15.34 -14.96
C PHE A 447 5.51 -14.59 -16.05
N LEU A 448 5.73 -13.28 -16.21
CA LEU A 448 4.95 -12.44 -17.13
C LEU A 448 5.85 -11.90 -18.24
N ALA A 449 5.26 -11.66 -19.41
CA ALA A 449 5.95 -11.12 -20.59
C ALA A 449 5.92 -9.58 -20.66
N ASN A 450 5.66 -8.89 -19.55
CA ASN A 450 5.44 -7.43 -19.52
C ASN A 450 6.64 -6.61 -19.00
N TYR A 451 7.74 -7.28 -18.64
CA TYR A 451 9.01 -6.64 -18.31
C TYR A 451 10.17 -7.47 -18.88
N ASN A 452 11.18 -6.75 -19.37
CA ASN A 452 12.52 -7.30 -19.56
C ASN A 452 13.34 -6.90 -18.32
N LEU A 453 13.59 -7.85 -17.42
CA LEU A 453 14.26 -7.58 -16.14
C LEU A 453 15.77 -7.39 -16.31
N GLU A 454 16.36 -7.91 -17.39
CA GLU A 454 17.75 -7.68 -17.74
C GLU A 454 18.01 -6.22 -18.12
N GLN A 455 17.01 -5.52 -18.67
CA GLN A 455 17.10 -4.09 -19.02
C GLN A 455 16.86 -3.15 -17.82
N ALA A 456 16.28 -3.64 -16.72
CA ALA A 456 16.14 -2.83 -15.50
C ALA A 456 17.52 -2.60 -14.89
N ALA A 457 17.79 -1.38 -14.40
CA ALA A 457 19.08 -1.09 -13.78
C ALA A 457 19.29 -1.87 -12.48
N ALA A 458 18.22 -2.03 -11.70
CA ALA A 458 18.20 -2.88 -10.53
C ALA A 458 16.80 -3.47 -10.27
N VAL A 459 16.77 -4.62 -9.60
CA VAL A 459 15.54 -5.25 -9.10
C VAL A 459 15.64 -5.37 -7.59
N ILE A 460 14.79 -4.63 -6.88
CA ILE A 460 14.71 -4.61 -5.42
C ILE A 460 13.68 -5.66 -4.98
N ALA A 461 14.12 -6.66 -4.22
CA ALA A 461 13.24 -7.61 -3.55
C ALA A 461 12.91 -7.10 -2.15
N VAL A 462 11.62 -6.93 -1.85
CA VAL A 462 11.12 -6.63 -0.51
C VAL A 462 10.88 -7.95 0.21
N ALA A 463 11.73 -8.26 1.16
CA ALA A 463 11.59 -9.42 2.02
C ALA A 463 10.94 -9.02 3.35
N ALA A 464 10.21 -9.95 3.97
CA ALA A 464 9.68 -9.76 5.31
C ALA A 464 9.72 -11.06 6.12
N PRO A 465 9.91 -10.98 7.45
CA PRO A 465 9.82 -12.14 8.34
C PRO A 465 8.35 -12.43 8.70
N ALA A 466 7.55 -12.79 7.70
CA ALA A 466 6.09 -12.90 7.84
C ALA A 466 5.67 -13.87 8.97
N GLY A 467 6.37 -15.00 9.15
CA GLY A 467 6.13 -15.92 10.26
C GLY A 467 6.33 -15.26 11.62
N ALA A 468 7.45 -14.54 11.82
CA ALA A 468 7.72 -13.86 13.08
C ALA A 468 6.70 -12.75 13.40
N VAL A 469 6.16 -12.07 12.38
CA VAL A 469 5.07 -11.10 12.57
C VAL A 469 3.80 -11.83 13.03
N LEU A 470 3.41 -12.91 12.35
CA LEU A 470 2.23 -13.70 12.70
C LEU A 470 2.35 -14.33 14.11
N ASP A 471 3.53 -14.83 14.48
CA ASP A 471 3.79 -15.38 15.80
C ASP A 471 3.70 -14.31 16.89
N ALA A 472 4.08 -13.07 16.59
CA ALA A 472 4.07 -11.98 17.56
C ALA A 472 2.68 -11.36 17.76
N VAL A 473 1.91 -11.17 16.67
CA VAL A 473 0.66 -10.38 16.70
C VAL A 473 -0.57 -11.13 16.18
N GLY A 474 -0.46 -12.45 15.98
CA GLY A 474 -1.53 -13.32 15.51
C GLY A 474 -1.81 -13.21 14.01
N ASP A 475 -2.85 -13.91 13.55
CA ASP A 475 -3.20 -14.07 12.13
C ASP A 475 -3.48 -12.74 11.41
N ARG A 476 -3.97 -11.72 12.14
CA ARG A 476 -4.16 -10.37 11.61
C ARG A 476 -2.85 -9.67 11.24
N GLY A 477 -1.72 -10.13 11.78
CA GLY A 477 -0.37 -9.75 11.36
C GLY A 477 -0.11 -9.96 9.87
N LEU A 478 -0.86 -10.85 9.20
CA LEU A 478 -0.82 -11.02 7.75
C LEU A 478 -1.17 -9.71 7.03
N ARG A 479 -2.19 -8.97 7.50
CA ARG A 479 -2.58 -7.69 6.91
C ARG A 479 -1.48 -6.66 7.10
N LEU A 480 -0.88 -6.60 8.30
CA LEU A 480 0.20 -5.66 8.63
C LEU A 480 1.44 -5.88 7.76
N VAL A 481 1.96 -7.10 7.67
CA VAL A 481 3.20 -7.37 6.91
C VAL A 481 3.01 -7.11 5.42
N ASN A 482 1.86 -7.51 4.84
CA ASN A 482 1.55 -7.21 3.45
C ASN A 482 1.36 -5.71 3.21
N ALA A 483 0.70 -5.00 4.12
CA ALA A 483 0.59 -3.55 4.02
C ALA A 483 1.97 -2.87 4.05
N ALA A 484 2.91 -3.33 4.89
CA ALA A 484 4.26 -2.77 4.91
C ALA A 484 4.99 -2.98 3.58
N VAL A 485 4.86 -4.15 2.96
CA VAL A 485 5.41 -4.43 1.62
C VAL A 485 4.79 -3.53 0.54
N GLY A 486 3.47 -3.36 0.57
CA GLY A 486 2.76 -2.45 -0.34
C GLY A 486 3.19 -0.99 -0.16
N ALA A 487 3.43 -0.56 1.07
CA ALA A 487 3.95 0.77 1.40
C ALA A 487 5.35 1.01 0.83
N CYS A 488 6.28 0.05 0.99
CA CYS A 488 7.60 0.11 0.34
C CYS A 488 7.49 0.34 -1.17
N SER A 489 6.55 -0.33 -1.83
CA SER A 489 6.31 -0.17 -3.26
C SER A 489 5.84 1.24 -3.63
N GLN A 490 4.94 1.83 -2.83
CA GLN A 490 4.43 3.16 -3.09
C GLN A 490 5.46 4.25 -2.82
N ALA A 491 6.26 4.10 -1.75
CA ALA A 491 7.34 5.02 -1.44
C ALA A 491 8.37 5.06 -2.58
N LEU A 492 8.78 3.88 -3.08
CA LEU A 492 9.65 3.77 -4.25
C LEU A 492 9.02 4.46 -5.46
N TYR A 493 7.79 4.09 -5.82
CA TYR A 493 7.07 4.64 -6.97
C TYR A 493 7.02 6.19 -6.96
N THR A 494 6.76 6.77 -5.79
CA THR A 494 6.65 8.22 -5.61
C THR A 494 8.01 8.89 -5.73
N ALA A 495 9.05 8.29 -5.13
CA ALA A 495 10.43 8.77 -5.23
C ALA A 495 10.97 8.68 -6.66
N THR A 496 10.75 7.56 -7.36
CA THR A 496 11.21 7.38 -8.74
C THR A 496 10.53 8.36 -9.68
N ALA A 497 9.23 8.64 -9.49
CA ALA A 497 8.54 9.66 -10.28
C ALA A 497 9.15 11.05 -10.07
N ALA A 498 9.49 11.41 -8.82
CA ALA A 498 10.16 12.68 -8.50
C ALA A 498 11.61 12.74 -9.03
N ALA A 499 12.33 11.62 -9.03
CA ALA A 499 13.68 11.48 -9.56
C ALA A 499 13.73 11.27 -11.09
N ARG A 500 12.57 11.25 -11.77
CA ARG A 500 12.42 10.96 -13.22
C ARG A 500 13.01 9.61 -13.63
N LEU A 501 12.84 8.60 -12.79
CA LEU A 501 13.22 7.22 -13.02
C LEU A 501 12.01 6.38 -13.42
N ALA A 502 12.25 5.33 -14.19
CA ALA A 502 11.27 4.28 -14.44
C ALA A 502 11.11 3.40 -13.20
N CYS A 503 9.89 2.91 -12.97
CA CYS A 503 9.58 1.98 -11.90
C CYS A 503 8.54 0.96 -12.34
N GLY A 504 8.71 -0.29 -11.93
CA GLY A 504 7.81 -1.40 -12.17
C GLY A 504 7.72 -2.26 -10.91
N VAL A 505 6.55 -2.78 -10.60
CA VAL A 505 6.34 -3.60 -9.40
C VAL A 505 5.58 -4.84 -9.82
N ALA A 506 6.04 -5.98 -9.34
CA ALA A 506 5.51 -7.26 -9.74
C ALA A 506 5.41 -8.25 -8.57
N LEU A 507 4.35 -9.04 -8.62
CA LEU A 507 4.11 -10.19 -7.74
C LEU A 507 4.29 -11.52 -8.49
N GLY A 508 4.39 -11.50 -9.82
CA GLY A 508 4.49 -12.70 -10.67
C GLY A 508 5.93 -13.18 -10.84
N PHE A 509 6.58 -13.60 -9.75
CA PHE A 509 7.94 -14.14 -9.76
C PHE A 509 8.03 -15.38 -8.87
N ASP A 510 9.06 -16.20 -9.06
CA ASP A 510 9.31 -17.38 -8.23
C ASP A 510 9.94 -16.97 -6.89
N CYS A 511 9.10 -16.77 -5.89
CA CYS A 511 9.53 -16.37 -4.56
C CYS A 511 10.50 -17.37 -3.91
N VAL A 512 10.38 -18.66 -4.23
CA VAL A 512 11.25 -19.69 -3.66
C VAL A 512 12.65 -19.59 -4.27
N SER A 513 12.75 -19.41 -5.59
CA SER A 513 14.04 -19.19 -6.25
C SER A 513 14.75 -17.92 -5.72
N TYR A 514 14.01 -16.85 -5.44
CA TYR A 514 14.57 -15.65 -4.81
C TYR A 514 15.03 -15.89 -3.37
N ALA A 515 14.29 -16.68 -2.59
CA ALA A 515 14.68 -17.02 -1.23
C ALA A 515 15.95 -17.89 -1.21
N GLU A 516 16.08 -18.83 -2.15
CA GLU A 516 17.27 -19.66 -2.35
C GLU A 516 18.47 -18.79 -2.77
N GLU A 517 18.33 -17.96 -3.80
CA GLU A 517 19.40 -17.09 -4.32
C GLU A 517 19.92 -16.07 -3.28
N LEU A 518 19.04 -15.58 -2.41
CA LEU A 518 19.38 -14.62 -1.35
C LEU A 518 19.72 -15.26 0.00
N GLY A 519 19.66 -16.59 0.12
CA GLY A 519 19.95 -17.30 1.37
C GLY A 519 18.96 -17.00 2.51
N LEU A 520 17.68 -16.81 2.19
CA LEU A 520 16.63 -16.37 3.14
C LEU A 520 15.86 -17.51 3.79
N THR A 521 15.86 -18.70 3.19
CA THR A 521 15.06 -19.85 3.63
C THR A 521 15.28 -20.19 5.12
N GLU A 522 16.54 -20.26 5.54
CA GLU A 522 16.90 -20.57 6.94
C GLU A 522 16.73 -19.37 7.89
N ARG A 523 16.50 -18.16 7.35
CA ARG A 523 16.35 -16.92 8.13
C ARG A 523 14.89 -16.60 8.48
N GLY A 524 13.93 -17.40 7.98
CA GLY A 524 12.50 -17.13 8.16
C GLY A 524 12.04 -15.88 7.41
N GLU A 525 12.83 -15.42 6.44
CA GLU A 525 12.52 -14.29 5.57
C GLU A 525 11.99 -14.76 4.23
N VAL A 526 11.11 -13.94 3.67
CA VAL A 526 10.28 -14.31 2.54
C VAL A 526 10.26 -13.13 1.56
N PRO A 527 10.77 -13.28 0.31
CA PRO A 527 10.58 -12.29 -0.74
C PRO A 527 9.10 -12.17 -1.12
N MET A 528 8.47 -11.04 -0.81
CA MET A 528 7.03 -10.85 -1.00
C MET A 528 6.71 -10.04 -2.26
N LEU A 529 7.65 -9.22 -2.74
CA LEU A 529 7.44 -8.31 -3.86
C LEU A 529 8.78 -8.00 -4.54
N ILE A 530 8.79 -7.88 -5.86
CA ILE A 530 9.92 -7.32 -6.60
C ILE A 530 9.56 -5.96 -7.21
N MET A 531 10.54 -5.06 -7.20
CA MET A 531 10.41 -3.70 -7.71
C MET A 531 11.59 -3.38 -8.63
N MET A 532 11.32 -3.18 -9.91
CA MET A 532 12.29 -2.82 -10.92
C MET A 532 12.45 -1.30 -10.95
N VAL A 533 13.69 -0.83 -11.04
CA VAL A 533 14.05 0.59 -11.13
C VAL A 533 15.11 0.78 -12.20
N GLY A 534 15.05 1.88 -12.95
CA GLY A 534 15.97 2.10 -14.06
C GLY A 534 15.68 3.37 -14.85
N GLN A 535 16.33 3.49 -16.01
CA GLN A 535 15.98 4.49 -17.00
C GLN A 535 14.82 4.01 -17.88
N GLU A 536 14.06 4.94 -18.46
CA GLU A 536 13.04 4.67 -19.48
C GLU A 536 13.54 5.19 -20.83
N HIS A 537 13.24 4.49 -21.94
CA HIS A 537 13.43 5.06 -23.27
C HIS A 537 12.63 6.37 -23.40
N ARG A 538 13.24 7.42 -23.96
CA ARG A 538 12.64 8.77 -24.08
C ARG A 538 11.53 8.87 -25.13
N SER A 539 11.31 7.82 -25.93
CA SER A 539 10.35 7.82 -27.04
C SER A 539 9.39 6.62 -27.00
N PRO A 540 8.60 6.42 -25.94
CA PRO A 540 7.42 5.60 -26.08
C PRO A 540 6.48 6.31 -27.06
N ALA A 541 5.82 5.58 -27.97
CA ALA A 541 4.69 6.13 -28.70
C ALA A 541 3.61 6.51 -27.68
N ASP A 542 3.55 7.80 -27.32
CA ASP A 542 2.67 8.33 -26.28
C ASP A 542 1.78 9.42 -26.87
N PHE A 543 0.52 9.43 -26.43
CA PHE A 543 -0.46 10.43 -26.81
C PHE A 543 -0.64 11.41 -25.65
N ASP A 544 -0.10 12.63 -25.79
CA ASP A 544 -0.30 13.68 -24.79
C ASP A 544 -1.55 14.50 -25.13
N HIS A 545 -2.67 14.12 -24.52
CA HIS A 545 -3.95 14.80 -24.65
C HIS A 545 -3.95 16.26 -24.16
N ARG A 546 -2.91 16.74 -23.49
CA ARG A 546 -2.79 18.13 -23.04
C ARG A 546 -2.27 19.07 -24.14
N ILE A 547 -1.80 18.51 -25.25
CA ILE A 547 -1.33 19.26 -26.43
C ILE A 547 -2.50 19.53 -27.39
N ALA A 548 -3.66 18.92 -27.16
CA ALA A 548 -4.88 19.06 -27.97
C ALA A 548 -5.78 20.19 -27.49
#